data_AF-A0A7C7HSI0-F1
#
_entry.id   AF-A0A7C7HSI0-F1
#
_cell.length_a   1.000
_cell.length_b   1.000
_cell.length_c   1.000
_cell.angle_alpha   90.00
_cell.angle_beta   90.00
_cell.angle_gamma   90.00
#
_symmetry.space_group_name_H-M   'P 1'
#
loop_
_entity.id
_entity.type
_entity.pdbx_description
1 polymer ?
#
loop_
_entity_poly.entity_id
_entity_poly.type
_entity_poly.pdbx_seq_one_letter_code
_entity_poly.pdbx_strand_id
1 'polypeptide(L)'
;MVKIDRGIAKALRVKGPLGAVKLVFGEPSVVFKGMKPASQMIDRYVKDVKLKAILEVRSGDHGMSPARVPFAQHVAIEGHYWEGAWYPKGGGGAIPRAFISRLKSKGGEIRVRARVEKILIEGTGKQRRAVGVRMEDGEQIRAKYVLSNADAWITYNDLVGGENLSKKLTKRMTRLEPSISALSLYLATDLDVDALGLDSGNYWILNNPSVDATYRLANEDVIDGEGAFPGGFLTVTTKKDPSKMKDGIHTIEAFTFVPYSPFERWKNSETEKRPEEYDEIKQRLIERMLKTVEGVVPGIRDHLVLCELGTPLTNVHYVNSYRGNLYATAKSKQQIGLGALPVETEIAGLYHCGQSTAAHGVLGALFTGVMAASKISGERVKKILSFSDEGRVELHQ
;
A
#
# COMPACT_ATOMS: atom_id res chain seq x y z
N MET A 1 -21.38 -10.58 11.36
CA MET A 1 -19.95 -10.17 11.36
C MET A 1 -19.02 -11.26 11.84
N VAL A 2 -19.10 -11.73 13.09
CA VAL A 2 -18.18 -12.74 13.69
C VAL A 2 -17.92 -14.01 12.85
N LYS A 3 -18.90 -14.52 12.09
CA LYS A 3 -18.70 -15.67 11.17
C LYS A 3 -17.90 -15.31 9.91
N ILE A 4 -18.07 -14.08 9.40
CA ILE A 4 -17.35 -13.56 8.23
C ILE A 4 -15.89 -13.30 8.59
N ASP A 5 -15.58 -12.75 9.77
CA ASP A 5 -14.19 -12.54 10.23
C ASP A 5 -13.44 -13.86 10.40
N ARG A 6 -14.10 -14.88 10.99
CA ARG A 6 -13.55 -16.25 11.04
C ARG A 6 -13.37 -16.86 9.65
N GLY A 7 -14.27 -16.58 8.71
CA GLY A 7 -14.20 -17.02 7.32
C GLY A 7 -13.06 -16.37 6.54
N ILE A 8 -12.83 -15.07 6.73
CA ILE A 8 -11.73 -14.29 6.13
C ILE A 8 -10.39 -14.74 6.71
N ALA A 9 -10.28 -14.91 8.03
CA ALA A 9 -9.08 -15.43 8.68
C ALA A 9 -8.74 -16.87 8.23
N LYS A 10 -9.75 -17.69 7.93
CA LYS A 10 -9.56 -19.02 7.30
C LYS A 10 -9.17 -18.90 5.82
N ALA A 11 -9.75 -17.96 5.07
CA ALA A 11 -9.43 -17.72 3.66
C ALA A 11 -7.97 -17.29 3.48
N LEU A 12 -7.45 -16.44 4.37
CA LEU A 12 -6.03 -16.04 4.41
C LEU A 12 -5.07 -17.20 4.71
N ARG A 13 -5.58 -18.34 5.21
CA ARG A 13 -4.80 -19.56 5.52
C ARG A 13 -4.89 -20.63 4.43
N VAL A 14 -5.64 -20.39 3.35
CA VAL A 14 -5.78 -21.35 2.24
C VAL A 14 -4.44 -21.50 1.50
N LYS A 15 -3.96 -22.74 1.43
CA LYS A 15 -2.78 -23.11 0.64
C LYS A 15 -3.17 -24.11 -0.44
N GLY A 16 -2.83 -23.77 -1.68
CA GLY A 16 -2.96 -24.64 -2.84
C GLY A 16 -4.41 -24.98 -3.25
N PRO A 17 -4.59 -25.78 -4.31
CA PRO A 17 -5.90 -26.07 -4.90
C PRO A 17 -6.87 -26.77 -3.93
N LEU A 18 -6.39 -27.75 -3.15
CA LEU A 18 -7.23 -28.48 -2.18
C LEU A 18 -7.71 -27.61 -1.01
N GLY A 19 -6.92 -26.63 -0.57
CA GLY A 19 -7.35 -25.68 0.45
C GLY A 19 -8.45 -24.73 -0.06
N ALA A 20 -8.38 -24.35 -1.34
CA ALA A 20 -9.39 -23.51 -1.97
C ALA A 20 -10.73 -24.27 -2.11
N VAL A 21 -10.67 -25.55 -2.47
CA VAL A 21 -11.85 -26.43 -2.51
C VAL A 21 -12.49 -26.55 -1.12
N LYS A 22 -11.69 -26.76 -0.06
CA LYS A 22 -12.22 -26.80 1.32
C LYS A 22 -12.89 -25.49 1.77
N LEU A 23 -12.38 -24.33 1.32
CA LEU A 23 -12.99 -23.04 1.63
C LEU A 23 -14.35 -22.86 0.93
N VAL A 24 -14.50 -23.37 -0.30
CA VAL A 24 -15.77 -23.35 -1.05
C VAL A 24 -16.87 -24.11 -0.29
N PHE A 25 -16.53 -25.28 0.27
CA PHE A 25 -17.50 -26.09 1.01
C PHE A 25 -17.70 -25.62 2.47
N GLY A 26 -16.68 -25.05 3.10
CA GLY A 26 -16.75 -24.60 4.49
C GLY A 26 -17.36 -23.21 4.69
N GLU A 27 -17.17 -22.29 3.74
CA GLU A 27 -17.63 -20.89 3.82
C GLU A 27 -18.09 -20.38 2.43
N PRO A 28 -19.11 -21.00 1.81
CA PRO A 28 -19.52 -20.69 0.42
C PRO A 28 -19.93 -19.24 0.22
N SER A 29 -20.48 -18.58 1.24
CA SER A 29 -20.83 -17.16 1.17
C SER A 29 -19.60 -16.25 1.00
N VAL A 30 -18.49 -16.56 1.69
CA VAL A 30 -17.21 -15.83 1.57
C VAL A 30 -16.62 -16.01 0.18
N VAL A 31 -16.73 -17.19 -0.41
CA VAL A 31 -16.17 -17.43 -1.75
C VAL A 31 -17.06 -16.85 -2.85
N PHE A 32 -18.35 -17.18 -2.87
CA PHE A 32 -19.24 -16.78 -3.98
C PHE A 32 -19.72 -15.33 -3.91
N LYS A 33 -19.94 -14.77 -2.72
CA LYS A 33 -20.28 -13.35 -2.58
C LYS A 33 -19.03 -12.49 -2.43
N GLY A 34 -18.00 -12.98 -1.76
CA GLY A 34 -16.78 -12.21 -1.51
C GLY A 34 -15.91 -11.94 -2.73
N MET A 35 -16.00 -12.76 -3.78
CA MET A 35 -15.28 -12.54 -5.05
C MET A 35 -16.05 -11.66 -6.06
N LYS A 36 -17.25 -11.17 -5.69
CA LYS A 36 -17.99 -10.19 -6.50
C LYS A 36 -17.45 -8.79 -6.23
N PRO A 37 -17.58 -7.86 -7.18
CA PRO A 37 -17.32 -6.44 -6.94
C PRO A 37 -18.04 -5.90 -5.71
N ALA A 38 -17.37 -5.02 -4.96
CA ALA A 38 -17.94 -4.37 -3.79
C ALA A 38 -19.19 -3.56 -4.16
N SER A 39 -19.13 -2.77 -5.24
CA SER A 39 -20.28 -1.99 -5.73
C SER A 39 -21.49 -2.87 -6.03
N GLN A 40 -21.29 -4.01 -6.73
CA GLN A 40 -22.37 -4.95 -7.04
C GLN A 40 -23.07 -5.47 -5.78
N MET A 41 -22.30 -5.73 -4.72
CA MET A 41 -22.85 -6.21 -3.45
C MET A 41 -23.55 -5.09 -2.69
N ILE A 42 -22.98 -3.88 -2.65
CA ILE A 42 -23.57 -2.71 -1.99
C ILE A 42 -24.87 -2.31 -2.69
N ASP A 43 -24.87 -2.18 -4.02
CA ASP A 43 -26.03 -1.83 -4.84
C ASP A 43 -27.22 -2.78 -4.66
N ARG A 44 -26.97 -4.04 -4.31
CA ARG A 44 -28.04 -5.01 -4.06
C ARG A 44 -28.86 -4.65 -2.83
N TYR A 45 -28.23 -4.11 -1.79
CA TYR A 45 -28.85 -3.90 -0.47
C TYR A 45 -29.10 -2.43 -0.14
N VAL A 46 -28.33 -1.51 -0.72
CA VAL A 46 -28.42 -0.07 -0.48
C VAL A 46 -28.91 0.60 -1.75
N LYS A 47 -29.90 1.49 -1.65
CA LYS A 47 -30.47 2.23 -2.78
C LYS A 47 -30.24 3.73 -2.71
N ASP A 48 -30.13 4.29 -1.51
CA ASP A 48 -29.78 5.68 -1.30
C ASP A 48 -28.39 5.99 -1.87
N VAL A 49 -28.30 7.00 -2.73
CA VAL A 49 -27.09 7.33 -3.48
C VAL A 49 -25.96 7.80 -2.56
N LYS A 50 -26.29 8.57 -1.50
CA LYS A 50 -25.28 9.09 -0.58
C LYS A 50 -24.72 7.97 0.30
N LEU A 51 -25.58 7.10 0.82
CA LEU A 51 -25.15 5.96 1.62
C LEU A 51 -24.30 4.98 0.80
N LYS A 52 -24.63 4.76 -0.48
CA LYS A 52 -23.76 3.99 -1.38
C LYS A 52 -22.38 4.63 -1.49
N ALA A 53 -22.32 5.93 -1.77
CA ALA A 53 -21.06 6.64 -1.90
C ALA A 53 -20.20 6.52 -0.63
N ILE A 54 -20.81 6.68 0.55
CA ILE A 54 -20.13 6.53 1.86
C ILE A 54 -19.55 5.11 2.04
N LEU A 55 -20.30 4.07 1.67
CA LEU A 55 -19.84 2.69 1.80
C LEU A 55 -18.82 2.31 0.73
N GLU A 56 -18.89 2.91 -0.46
CA GLU A 56 -18.01 2.62 -1.58
C GLU A 56 -16.69 3.38 -1.52
N VAL A 57 -16.66 4.60 -0.95
CA VAL A 57 -15.48 5.47 -0.99
C VAL A 57 -14.25 4.86 -0.31
N ARG A 58 -14.47 3.98 0.67
CA ARG A 58 -13.44 3.19 1.35
C ARG A 58 -12.71 2.22 0.42
N SER A 59 -13.19 2.01 -0.81
CA SER A 59 -12.43 1.31 -1.84
C SER A 59 -11.08 1.99 -2.13
N GLY A 60 -10.93 3.27 -1.76
CA GLY A 60 -9.64 3.97 -1.76
C GLY A 60 -8.58 3.34 -0.86
N ASP A 61 -8.95 2.64 0.22
CA ASP A 61 -8.00 1.86 1.03
C ASP A 61 -7.37 0.69 0.22
N HIS A 62 -7.91 0.38 -0.96
CA HIS A 62 -7.38 -0.58 -1.92
C HIS A 62 -6.74 0.08 -3.16
N GLY A 63 -6.83 1.40 -3.31
CA GLY A 63 -6.40 2.12 -4.51
C GLY A 63 -7.13 1.65 -5.78
N MET A 64 -8.41 1.29 -5.67
CA MET A 64 -9.16 0.66 -6.76
C MET A 64 -10.65 1.01 -6.69
N SER A 65 -11.28 1.14 -7.86
CA SER A 65 -12.73 1.33 -7.96
C SER A 65 -13.51 0.21 -7.24
N PRO A 66 -14.65 0.54 -6.58
CA PRO A 66 -15.51 -0.46 -5.93
C PRO A 66 -16.08 -1.48 -6.94
N ALA A 67 -16.11 -1.17 -8.24
CA ALA A 67 -16.49 -2.10 -9.31
C ALA A 67 -15.45 -3.19 -9.59
N ARG A 68 -14.23 -3.04 -9.06
CA ARG A 68 -13.12 -3.99 -9.24
C ARG A 68 -12.66 -4.63 -7.94
N VAL A 69 -12.90 -3.99 -6.79
CA VAL A 69 -12.55 -4.52 -5.47
C VAL A 69 -13.41 -5.75 -5.13
N PRO A 70 -12.81 -6.91 -4.82
CA PRO A 70 -13.52 -8.04 -4.25
C PRO A 70 -14.18 -7.68 -2.91
N PHE A 71 -15.48 -7.91 -2.78
CA PHE A 71 -16.27 -7.56 -1.60
C PHE A 71 -15.72 -8.16 -0.28
N ALA A 72 -15.07 -9.33 -0.32
CA ALA A 72 -14.42 -9.91 0.86
C ALA A 72 -13.29 -9.02 1.40
N GLN A 73 -12.53 -8.37 0.53
CA GLN A 73 -11.45 -7.47 0.94
C GLN A 73 -12.01 -6.18 1.50
N HIS A 74 -13.05 -5.63 0.85
CA HIS A 74 -13.74 -4.43 1.31
C HIS A 74 -14.30 -4.62 2.72
N VAL A 75 -15.06 -5.70 2.94
CA VAL A 75 -15.64 -6.00 4.27
C VAL A 75 -14.57 -6.31 5.32
N ALA A 76 -13.43 -6.87 4.95
CA ALA A 76 -12.33 -7.08 5.90
C ALA A 76 -11.79 -5.76 6.44
N ILE A 77 -11.68 -4.74 5.56
CA ILE A 77 -11.25 -3.39 5.96
C ILE A 77 -12.32 -2.71 6.79
N GLU A 78 -13.59 -2.73 6.36
CA GLU A 78 -14.70 -2.16 7.13
C GLU A 78 -14.83 -2.79 8.52
N GLY A 79 -14.69 -4.12 8.58
CA GLY A 79 -14.61 -4.92 9.81
C GLY A 79 -13.59 -4.37 10.81
N HIS A 80 -12.38 -4.09 10.32
CA HIS A 80 -11.32 -3.53 11.13
C HIS A 80 -11.68 -2.13 11.68
N TYR A 81 -12.28 -1.27 10.85
CA TYR A 81 -12.66 0.07 11.27
C TYR A 81 -13.82 0.09 12.29
N TRP A 82 -14.73 -0.89 12.26
CA TRP A 82 -15.77 -1.04 13.29
C TRP A 82 -15.21 -1.42 14.67
N GLU A 83 -14.06 -2.07 14.73
CA GLU A 83 -13.37 -2.41 15.98
C GLU A 83 -12.43 -1.30 16.47
N GLY A 84 -12.29 -0.21 15.68
CA GLY A 84 -11.53 0.98 16.02
C GLY A 84 -10.36 1.24 15.06
N ALA A 85 -10.14 2.52 14.74
CA ALA A 85 -8.97 3.00 14.02
C ALA A 85 -7.92 3.50 15.01
N TRP A 86 -6.73 2.90 15.01
CA TRP A 86 -5.66 3.23 15.95
C TRP A 86 -4.51 3.95 15.24
N TYR A 87 -3.90 4.91 15.93
CA TYR A 87 -2.74 5.63 15.43
C TYR A 87 -1.56 5.50 16.41
N PRO A 88 -0.35 5.12 15.95
CA PRO A 88 0.79 4.97 16.84
C PRO A 88 1.31 6.34 17.29
N LYS A 89 1.46 6.53 18.60
CA LYS A 89 2.18 7.68 19.15
C LYS A 89 3.59 7.76 18.55
N GLY A 90 3.98 8.93 18.10
CA GLY A 90 5.21 9.15 17.33
C GLY A 90 5.03 9.00 15.81
N GLY A 91 3.81 8.77 15.32
CA GLY A 91 3.43 8.62 13.92
C GLY A 91 3.81 7.28 13.31
N GLY A 92 3.51 7.09 12.02
CA GLY A 92 3.75 5.83 11.30
C GLY A 92 5.19 5.33 11.39
N GLY A 93 6.18 6.22 11.54
CA GLY A 93 7.59 5.86 11.73
C GLY A 93 7.91 5.15 13.07
N ALA A 94 7.01 5.16 14.05
CA ALA A 94 7.21 4.46 15.32
C ALA A 94 7.28 2.94 15.13
N ILE A 95 6.49 2.40 14.20
CA ILE A 95 6.44 0.97 13.88
C ILE A 95 7.79 0.44 13.38
N PRO A 96 8.40 0.97 12.28
CA PRO A 96 9.70 0.50 11.84
C PRO A 96 10.81 0.77 12.87
N ARG A 97 10.77 1.88 13.62
CA ARG A 97 11.75 2.13 14.70
C ARG A 97 11.74 1.04 15.77
N ALA A 98 10.56 0.58 16.17
CA ALA A 98 10.42 -0.52 17.12
C ALA A 98 11.04 -1.83 16.58
N PHE A 99 10.76 -2.17 15.31
CA PHE A 99 11.35 -3.35 14.68
C PHE A 99 12.87 -3.24 14.53
N ILE A 100 13.39 -2.08 14.15
CA ILE A 100 14.82 -1.81 14.03
C ILE A 100 15.52 -1.97 15.38
N SER A 101 14.94 -1.41 16.44
CA SER A 101 15.47 -1.54 17.81
C SER A 101 15.53 -3.01 18.23
N ARG A 102 14.44 -3.76 18.04
CA ARG A 102 14.41 -5.20 18.38
C ARG A 102 15.40 -6.00 17.54
N LEU A 103 15.51 -5.73 16.24
CA LEU A 103 16.47 -6.40 15.35
C LEU A 103 17.90 -6.19 15.84
N LYS A 104 18.30 -4.95 16.13
CA LYS A 104 19.63 -4.62 16.65
C LYS A 104 19.91 -5.27 17.99
N SER A 105 18.93 -5.30 18.91
CA SER A 105 19.07 -5.97 20.22
C SER A 105 19.31 -7.49 20.11
N LYS A 106 19.01 -8.08 18.96
CA LYS A 106 19.24 -9.50 18.65
C LYS A 106 20.46 -9.72 17.75
N GLY A 107 21.31 -8.70 17.58
CA GLY A 107 22.53 -8.77 16.77
C GLY A 107 22.31 -8.62 15.26
N GLY A 108 21.11 -8.22 14.83
CA GLY A 108 20.84 -7.95 13.42
C GLY A 108 21.43 -6.62 12.95
N GLU A 109 21.92 -6.60 11.72
CA GLU A 109 22.51 -5.42 11.08
C GLU A 109 21.54 -4.72 10.12
N ILE A 110 21.73 -3.41 9.95
CA ILE A 110 21.00 -2.60 8.96
C ILE A 110 22.00 -1.75 8.21
N ARG A 111 22.08 -1.95 6.89
CA ARG A 111 22.84 -1.09 5.98
C ARG A 111 21.88 -0.17 5.23
N VAL A 112 22.10 1.13 5.32
CA VAL A 112 21.35 2.17 4.59
C VAL A 112 22.23 2.73 3.48
N ARG A 113 21.63 3.37 2.47
CA ARG A 113 22.35 3.80 1.26
C ARG A 113 23.14 2.65 0.60
N ALA A 114 22.63 1.43 0.75
CA ALA A 114 23.25 0.19 0.34
C ALA A 114 22.32 -0.50 -0.67
N ARG A 115 22.29 0.03 -1.90
CA ARG A 115 21.36 -0.43 -2.92
C ARG A 115 21.85 -1.76 -3.51
N VAL A 116 20.95 -2.75 -3.51
CA VAL A 116 21.18 -4.05 -4.15
C VAL A 116 20.96 -3.89 -5.65
N GLU A 117 21.97 -4.25 -6.44
CA GLU A 117 21.91 -4.26 -7.90
C GLU A 117 21.32 -5.57 -8.42
N LYS A 118 21.76 -6.72 -7.86
CA LYS A 118 21.36 -8.06 -8.30
C LYS A 118 21.24 -9.06 -7.15
N ILE A 119 20.35 -10.02 -7.30
CA ILE A 119 20.34 -11.25 -6.50
C ILE A 119 21.22 -12.27 -7.23
N LEU A 120 22.19 -12.84 -6.52
CA LEU A 120 23.11 -13.82 -7.08
C LEU A 120 22.43 -15.19 -7.15
N ILE A 121 22.32 -15.72 -8.37
CA ILE A 121 21.70 -17.02 -8.65
C ILE A 121 22.77 -17.99 -9.16
N GLU A 122 22.81 -19.18 -8.58
CA GLU A 122 23.64 -20.30 -9.04
C GLU A 122 22.77 -21.46 -9.52
N GLY A 123 23.31 -22.28 -10.43
CA GLY A 123 22.60 -23.41 -11.03
C GLY A 123 21.65 -23.02 -12.16
N THR A 124 21.05 -24.02 -12.81
CA THR A 124 20.16 -23.81 -13.97
C THR A 124 18.87 -24.61 -13.83
N GLY A 125 17.83 -24.20 -14.57
CA GLY A 125 16.53 -24.87 -14.57
C GLY A 125 15.94 -25.02 -13.15
N LYS A 126 15.69 -26.26 -12.73
CA LYS A 126 15.11 -26.57 -11.40
C LYS A 126 16.13 -26.50 -10.26
N GLN A 127 17.43 -26.40 -10.56
CA GLN A 127 18.49 -26.33 -9.55
C GLN A 127 18.89 -24.90 -9.20
N ARG A 128 18.20 -23.89 -9.76
CA ARG A 128 18.47 -22.47 -9.48
C ARG A 128 18.31 -22.17 -7.99
N ARG A 129 19.33 -21.55 -7.41
CA ARG A 129 19.36 -21.15 -6.00
C ARG A 129 19.87 -19.72 -5.85
N ALA A 130 19.18 -18.92 -5.04
CA ALA A 130 19.72 -17.64 -4.58
C ALA A 130 20.76 -17.87 -3.49
N VAL A 131 21.93 -17.27 -3.66
CA VAL A 131 23.13 -17.49 -2.83
C VAL A 131 23.70 -16.20 -2.24
N GLY A 132 23.04 -15.06 -2.46
CA GLY A 132 23.50 -13.77 -2.00
C GLY A 132 22.96 -12.62 -2.83
N VAL A 133 23.54 -11.45 -2.63
CA VAL A 133 23.25 -10.22 -3.37
C VAL A 133 24.55 -9.55 -3.80
N ARG A 134 24.49 -8.79 -4.90
CA ARG A 134 25.52 -7.85 -5.33
C ARG A 134 24.99 -6.43 -5.17
N MET A 135 25.79 -5.59 -4.53
CA MET A 135 25.51 -4.19 -4.28
C MET A 135 25.91 -3.34 -5.50
N GLU A 136 25.41 -2.11 -5.62
CA GLU A 136 25.76 -1.20 -6.72
C GLU A 136 27.25 -0.83 -6.78
N ASP A 137 27.96 -0.86 -5.65
CA ASP A 137 29.41 -0.65 -5.59
C ASP A 137 30.23 -1.91 -5.97
N GLY A 138 29.56 -3.01 -6.29
CA GLY A 138 30.17 -4.29 -6.66
C GLY A 138 30.41 -5.25 -5.49
N GLU A 139 30.20 -4.84 -4.22
CA GLU A 139 30.30 -5.74 -3.05
C GLU A 139 29.34 -6.93 -3.24
N GLN A 140 29.81 -8.14 -2.93
CA GLN A 140 28.98 -9.33 -2.92
C GLN A 140 28.80 -9.86 -1.49
N ILE A 141 27.56 -10.01 -1.08
CA ILE A 141 27.18 -10.54 0.23
C ILE A 141 26.57 -11.93 0.01
N ARG A 142 27.26 -12.98 0.45
CA ARG A 142 26.77 -14.36 0.37
C ARG A 142 25.81 -14.65 1.52
N ALA A 143 24.73 -15.39 1.22
CA ALA A 143 23.72 -15.74 2.21
C ALA A 143 23.09 -17.11 1.91
N LYS A 144 22.69 -17.83 2.97
CA LYS A 144 21.94 -19.09 2.84
C LYS A 144 20.54 -18.86 2.27
N TYR A 145 19.94 -17.71 2.61
CA TYR A 145 18.60 -17.31 2.21
C TYR A 145 18.59 -15.83 1.85
N VAL A 146 17.82 -15.47 0.84
CA VAL A 146 17.54 -14.10 0.43
C VAL A 146 16.04 -13.86 0.58
N LEU A 147 15.66 -12.84 1.35
CA LEU A 147 14.28 -12.38 1.49
C LEU A 147 14.14 -11.01 0.86
N SER A 148 13.47 -10.92 -0.29
CA SER A 148 13.14 -9.64 -0.90
C SER A 148 11.86 -9.08 -0.26
N ASN A 149 11.88 -7.80 0.10
CA ASN A 149 10.70 -6.99 0.39
C ASN A 149 10.51 -5.87 -0.66
N ALA A 150 11.31 -5.87 -1.73
CA ALA A 150 11.14 -4.93 -2.82
C ALA A 150 9.85 -5.23 -3.61
N ASP A 151 9.40 -4.27 -4.41
CA ASP A 151 8.28 -4.49 -5.32
C ASP A 151 8.47 -5.77 -6.14
N ALA A 152 7.40 -6.53 -6.39
CA ALA A 152 7.45 -7.74 -7.21
C ALA A 152 8.11 -7.50 -8.56
N TRP A 153 7.70 -6.44 -9.26
CA TRP A 153 8.21 -6.17 -10.58
C TRP A 153 9.72 -5.95 -10.54
N ILE A 154 10.21 -5.17 -9.56
CA ILE A 154 11.64 -4.90 -9.37
C ILE A 154 12.38 -6.18 -8.95
N THR A 155 11.83 -6.94 -8.00
CA THR A 155 12.44 -8.20 -7.55
C THR A 155 12.68 -9.16 -8.70
N TYR A 156 11.66 -9.42 -9.52
CA TYR A 156 11.74 -10.43 -10.56
C TYR A 156 12.38 -9.94 -11.85
N ASN A 157 12.11 -8.71 -12.30
CA ASN A 157 12.65 -8.20 -13.56
C ASN A 157 14.05 -7.62 -13.38
N ASP A 158 14.30 -6.83 -12.33
CA ASP A 158 15.56 -6.11 -12.17
C ASP A 158 16.57 -6.92 -11.36
N LEU A 159 16.19 -7.36 -10.14
CA LEU A 159 17.13 -7.98 -9.21
C LEU A 159 17.46 -9.42 -9.59
N VAL A 160 16.45 -10.23 -9.94
CA VAL A 160 16.64 -11.64 -10.33
C VAL A 160 17.01 -11.78 -11.82
N GLY A 161 16.40 -10.98 -12.69
CA GLY A 161 16.58 -11.08 -14.14
C GLY A 161 15.71 -12.17 -14.78
N GLY A 162 15.13 -11.87 -15.94
CA GLY A 162 14.17 -12.74 -16.63
C GLY A 162 14.75 -14.10 -17.05
N GLU A 163 16.05 -14.18 -17.28
CA GLU A 163 16.82 -15.39 -17.58
C GLU A 163 16.80 -16.40 -16.41
N ASN A 164 16.64 -15.92 -15.18
CA ASN A 164 16.55 -16.72 -13.97
C ASN A 164 15.11 -17.06 -13.57
N LEU A 165 14.12 -16.71 -14.39
CA LEU A 165 12.71 -17.04 -14.18
C LEU A 165 12.24 -18.16 -15.11
N SER A 166 11.18 -18.86 -14.71
CA SER A 166 10.47 -19.79 -15.58
C SER A 166 9.62 -19.02 -16.56
N LYS A 167 9.37 -19.59 -17.75
CA LYS A 167 8.46 -18.99 -18.75
C LYS A 167 7.10 -18.61 -18.16
N LYS A 168 6.60 -19.40 -17.19
CA LYS A 168 5.34 -19.14 -16.48
C LYS A 168 5.43 -17.88 -15.62
N LEU A 169 6.50 -17.73 -14.84
CA LEU A 169 6.68 -16.58 -13.97
C LEU A 169 6.99 -15.32 -14.78
N THR A 170 7.82 -15.40 -15.82
CA THR A 170 8.06 -14.29 -16.76
C THR A 170 6.74 -13.79 -17.36
N LYS A 171 5.91 -14.69 -17.90
CA LYS A 171 4.58 -14.34 -18.44
C LYS A 171 3.62 -13.78 -17.38
N ARG A 172 3.78 -14.19 -16.12
CA ARG A 172 3.00 -13.64 -15.01
C ARG A 172 3.45 -12.21 -14.69
N MET A 173 4.75 -11.93 -14.71
CA MET A 173 5.29 -10.59 -14.46
C MET A 173 4.89 -9.59 -15.55
N THR A 174 4.81 -10.00 -16.81
CA THR A 174 4.33 -9.12 -17.90
C THR A 174 2.84 -8.77 -17.79
N ARG A 175 2.05 -9.59 -17.08
CA ARG A 175 0.61 -9.40 -16.86
C ARG A 175 0.30 -8.87 -15.47
N LEU A 176 1.32 -8.62 -14.65
CA LEU A 176 1.13 -8.17 -13.28
C LEU A 176 0.66 -6.72 -13.32
N GLU A 177 -0.59 -6.48 -12.91
CA GLU A 177 -1.09 -5.12 -12.79
C GLU A 177 -0.50 -4.48 -11.53
N PRO A 178 0.23 -3.36 -11.64
CA PRO A 178 0.58 -2.56 -10.47
C PRO A 178 -0.68 -1.91 -9.89
N SER A 179 -0.66 -1.62 -8.61
CA SER A 179 -1.67 -0.77 -7.98
C SER A 179 -1.54 0.67 -8.48
N ILE A 180 -2.58 1.47 -8.23
CA ILE A 180 -2.59 2.88 -8.59
C ILE A 180 -1.45 3.65 -7.90
N SER A 181 -1.07 4.78 -8.47
CA SER A 181 -0.21 5.76 -7.81
C SER A 181 -1.05 6.91 -7.24
N ALA A 182 -0.40 7.91 -6.67
CA ALA A 182 -1.08 9.06 -6.10
C ALA A 182 -0.23 10.32 -6.15
N LEU A 183 -0.93 11.45 -6.07
CA LEU A 183 -0.38 12.69 -5.56
C LEU A 183 -0.51 12.72 -4.04
N SER A 184 0.53 13.19 -3.36
CA SER A 184 0.58 13.28 -1.89
C SER A 184 0.93 14.72 -1.52
N LEU A 185 -0.06 15.50 -1.09
CA LEU A 185 0.12 16.87 -0.66
C LEU A 185 0.33 16.91 0.86
N TYR A 186 1.46 17.48 1.27
CA TYR A 186 1.83 17.69 2.66
C TYR A 186 1.69 19.18 2.98
N LEU A 187 0.86 19.49 3.97
CA LEU A 187 0.59 20.86 4.39
C LEU A 187 0.96 21.04 5.86
N ALA A 188 1.45 22.23 6.19
CA ALA A 188 1.52 22.73 7.56
C ALA A 188 0.76 24.05 7.63
N THR A 189 -0.08 24.24 8.63
CA THR A 189 -0.96 25.40 8.74
C THR A 189 -1.10 25.88 10.17
N ASP A 190 -1.23 27.20 10.34
CA ASP A 190 -1.56 27.85 11.61
C ASP A 190 -3.08 28.05 11.82
N LEU A 191 -3.91 27.48 10.94
CA LEU A 191 -5.36 27.48 11.11
C LEU A 191 -5.79 26.80 12.40
N ASP A 192 -6.80 27.39 13.04
CA ASP A 192 -7.57 26.72 14.09
C ASP A 192 -8.47 25.64 13.46
N VAL A 193 -7.93 24.43 13.35
CA VAL A 193 -8.65 23.27 12.79
C VAL A 193 -9.78 22.79 13.71
N ASP A 194 -9.74 23.14 15.00
CA ASP A 194 -10.80 22.81 15.96
C ASP A 194 -12.03 23.67 15.74
N ALA A 195 -11.85 24.98 15.46
CA ALA A 195 -12.94 25.87 15.05
C ALA A 195 -13.63 25.42 13.74
N LEU A 196 -12.91 24.68 12.88
CA LEU A 196 -13.45 24.06 11.66
C LEU A 196 -14.14 22.71 11.91
N GLY A 197 -14.13 22.19 13.14
CA GLY A 197 -14.73 20.90 13.50
C GLY A 197 -13.95 19.69 13.01
N LEU A 198 -12.64 19.83 12.75
CA LEU A 198 -11.79 18.73 12.31
C LEU A 198 -11.27 17.92 13.50
N ASP A 199 -11.28 16.60 13.37
CA ASP A 199 -10.84 15.66 14.39
C ASP A 199 -9.72 14.73 13.87
N SER A 200 -9.43 13.66 14.62
CA SER A 200 -8.42 12.65 14.24
C SER A 200 -8.84 11.73 13.08
N GLY A 201 -10.00 11.98 12.48
CA GLY A 201 -10.61 11.19 11.44
C GLY A 201 -9.88 11.23 10.10
N ASN A 202 -10.40 10.37 9.22
CA ASN A 202 -10.02 10.29 7.82
C ASN A 202 -11.18 10.84 6.99
N TYR A 203 -10.93 11.89 6.23
CA TYR A 203 -11.93 12.57 5.41
C TYR A 203 -11.80 12.10 3.98
N TRP A 204 -12.83 11.41 3.48
CA TRP A 204 -12.93 11.09 2.07
C TRP A 204 -13.72 12.18 1.35
N ILE A 205 -13.09 12.77 0.33
CA ILE A 205 -13.65 13.87 -0.46
C ILE A 205 -14.18 13.26 -1.75
N LEU A 206 -15.46 13.51 -2.04
CA LEU A 206 -16.13 13.09 -3.27
C LEU A 206 -16.84 14.27 -3.89
N ASN A 207 -16.39 14.67 -5.08
CA ASN A 207 -17.05 15.69 -5.89
C ASN A 207 -18.03 15.07 -6.91
N ASN A 208 -18.15 13.74 -6.90
CA ASN A 208 -19.13 12.99 -7.67
C ASN A 208 -19.76 11.89 -6.79
N PRO A 209 -21.10 11.74 -6.76
CA PRO A 209 -21.75 10.66 -6.01
C PRO A 209 -21.40 9.25 -6.52
N SER A 210 -20.93 9.11 -7.77
CA SER A 210 -20.38 7.87 -8.29
C SER A 210 -18.90 7.74 -7.96
N VAL A 211 -18.57 6.86 -7.01
CA VAL A 211 -17.19 6.56 -6.64
C VAL A 211 -16.44 5.94 -7.81
N ASP A 212 -17.07 5.05 -8.58
CA ASP A 212 -16.45 4.49 -9.80
C ASP A 212 -16.10 5.57 -10.84
N ALA A 213 -17.00 6.53 -11.06
CA ALA A 213 -16.74 7.64 -11.98
C ALA A 213 -15.54 8.49 -11.53
N THR A 214 -15.34 8.65 -10.21
CA THR A 214 -14.18 9.36 -9.66
C THR A 214 -12.86 8.72 -10.11
N TYR A 215 -12.76 7.38 -10.08
CA TYR A 215 -11.57 6.68 -10.57
C TYR A 215 -11.40 6.78 -12.09
N ARG A 216 -12.48 6.81 -12.88
CA ARG A 216 -12.39 6.99 -14.34
C ARG A 216 -11.90 8.38 -14.70
N LEU A 217 -12.52 9.41 -14.13
CA LEU A 217 -12.16 10.81 -14.35
C LEU A 217 -10.71 11.09 -13.91
N ALA A 218 -10.27 10.52 -12.79
CA ALA A 218 -8.89 10.64 -12.31
C ALA A 218 -7.86 9.98 -13.25
N ASN A 219 -8.26 9.11 -14.18
CA ASN A 219 -7.35 8.53 -15.17
C ASN A 219 -7.27 9.33 -16.46
N GLU A 220 -8.30 10.11 -16.79
CA GLU A 220 -8.42 10.78 -18.09
C GLU A 220 -7.74 12.15 -18.09
N ASP A 221 -7.79 12.89 -16.97
CA ASP A 221 -7.48 14.33 -17.00
C ASP A 221 -6.64 14.82 -15.80
N VAL A 222 -5.46 14.21 -15.65
CA VAL A 222 -4.56 14.46 -14.51
C VAL A 222 -3.76 15.75 -14.67
N ILE A 223 -3.14 15.96 -15.84
CA ILE A 223 -2.19 17.08 -16.05
C ILE A 223 -2.91 18.31 -16.60
N ASP A 224 -3.84 18.09 -17.53
CA ASP A 224 -4.50 19.15 -18.28
C ASP A 224 -5.84 19.57 -17.66
N GLY A 225 -6.30 18.82 -16.65
CA GLY A 225 -7.59 19.05 -16.04
C GLY A 225 -7.63 20.31 -15.21
N GLU A 226 -8.78 20.95 -15.20
CA GLU A 226 -9.00 22.19 -14.46
C GLU A 226 -9.76 21.94 -13.15
N GLY A 227 -9.59 22.84 -12.19
CA GLY A 227 -10.34 22.82 -10.94
C GLY A 227 -9.99 21.65 -10.00
N ALA A 228 -10.92 21.33 -9.10
CA ALA A 228 -10.71 20.32 -8.07
C ALA A 228 -10.68 18.91 -8.68
N PHE A 229 -9.87 18.02 -8.09
CA PHE A 229 -9.93 16.60 -8.40
C PHE A 229 -11.31 16.00 -8.07
N PRO A 230 -11.75 14.95 -8.79
CA PRO A 230 -13.07 14.35 -8.60
C PRO A 230 -13.22 13.66 -7.23
N GLY A 231 -12.10 13.33 -6.59
CA GLY A 231 -12.08 12.87 -5.21
C GLY A 231 -10.70 12.95 -4.61
N GLY A 232 -10.64 12.72 -3.29
CA GLY A 232 -9.42 12.76 -2.53
C GLY A 232 -9.60 12.22 -1.13
N PHE A 233 -8.53 12.30 -0.36
CA PHE A 233 -8.46 11.93 1.03
C PHE A 233 -7.75 13.04 1.77
N LEU A 234 -8.16 13.32 3.01
CA LEU A 234 -7.49 14.26 3.90
C LEU A 234 -7.45 13.72 5.32
N THR A 235 -6.37 14.02 6.04
CA THR A 235 -6.31 13.81 7.48
C THR A 235 -5.42 14.85 8.17
N VAL A 236 -5.80 15.25 9.38
CA VAL A 236 -5.00 16.13 10.23
C VAL A 236 -4.13 15.26 11.15
N THR A 237 -2.86 15.07 10.81
CA THR A 237 -2.00 14.11 11.50
C THR A 237 -1.65 14.52 12.94
N THR A 238 -1.64 15.82 13.23
CA THR A 238 -1.49 16.35 14.60
C THR A 238 -2.72 16.11 15.49
N LYS A 239 -3.92 15.95 14.92
CA LYS A 239 -5.10 15.53 15.71
C LYS A 239 -5.02 14.06 16.10
N LYS A 240 -4.34 13.23 15.29
CA LYS A 240 -4.07 11.81 15.59
C LYS A 240 -2.94 11.62 16.61
N ASP A 241 -1.94 12.50 16.56
CA ASP A 241 -0.84 12.53 17.53
C ASP A 241 -0.48 13.99 17.88
N PRO A 242 -1.10 14.56 18.93
CA PRO A 242 -0.85 15.93 19.36
C PRO A 242 0.61 16.21 19.72
N SER A 243 1.41 15.18 20.05
CA SER A 243 2.84 15.35 20.35
C SER A 243 3.68 15.78 19.13
N LYS A 244 3.10 15.76 17.93
CA LYS A 244 3.72 16.25 16.69
C LYS A 244 3.46 17.73 16.41
N MET A 245 2.50 18.34 17.09
CA MET A 245 2.19 19.74 16.92
C MET A 245 3.32 20.59 17.52
N LYS A 246 3.72 21.64 16.80
CA LYS A 246 4.73 22.60 17.26
C LYS A 246 4.21 24.00 17.02
N ASP A 247 4.33 24.87 18.01
CA ASP A 247 4.02 26.31 17.89
C ASP A 247 2.61 26.60 17.33
N GLY A 248 1.62 25.76 17.68
CA GLY A 248 0.25 25.88 17.18
C GLY A 248 0.05 25.43 15.72
N ILE A 249 1.08 24.89 15.07
CA ILE A 249 1.03 24.46 13.67
C ILE A 249 0.52 23.03 13.54
N HIS A 250 -0.58 22.88 12.80
CA HIS A 250 -1.14 21.59 12.41
C HIS A 250 -0.52 21.08 11.10
N THR A 251 -0.22 19.79 11.04
CA THR A 251 0.11 19.10 9.79
C THR A 251 -1.08 18.36 9.21
N ILE A 252 -1.24 18.46 7.90
CA ILE A 252 -2.30 17.82 7.11
C ILE A 252 -1.66 17.02 5.98
N GLU A 253 -2.17 15.81 5.75
CA GLU A 253 -1.81 14.99 4.59
C GLU A 253 -3.06 14.83 3.71
N ALA A 254 -2.93 15.11 2.42
CA ALA A 254 -3.99 14.93 1.44
C ALA A 254 -3.52 14.12 0.24
N PHE A 255 -4.38 13.25 -0.28
CA PHE A 255 -4.05 12.35 -1.38
C PHE A 255 -5.13 12.34 -2.44
N THR A 256 -4.73 12.18 -3.70
CA THR A 256 -5.64 11.77 -4.77
C THR A 256 -4.97 10.74 -5.66
N PHE A 257 -5.74 9.75 -6.12
CA PHE A 257 -5.19 8.68 -6.94
C PHE A 257 -4.99 9.14 -8.38
N VAL A 258 -3.83 8.84 -8.94
CA VAL A 258 -3.50 9.17 -10.33
C VAL A 258 -2.75 8.02 -11.00
N PRO A 259 -2.90 7.83 -12.33
CA PRO A 259 -2.05 6.94 -13.09
C PRO A 259 -0.60 7.46 -13.15
N TYR A 260 0.34 6.54 -13.37
CA TYR A 260 1.75 6.87 -13.60
C TYR A 260 2.01 7.46 -14.99
N SER A 261 1.23 7.08 -16.00
CA SER A 261 1.50 7.39 -17.41
C SER A 261 1.78 8.87 -17.71
N PRO A 262 1.07 9.87 -17.12
CA PRO A 262 1.35 11.27 -17.43
C PRO A 262 2.74 11.74 -16.95
N PHE A 263 3.29 11.07 -15.93
CA PHE A 263 4.59 11.36 -15.34
C PHE A 263 5.74 10.58 -16.00
N GLU A 264 5.44 9.64 -16.89
CA GLU A 264 6.44 8.75 -17.49
C GLU A 264 7.49 9.54 -18.29
N ARG A 265 7.12 10.69 -18.85
CA ARG A 265 8.03 11.56 -19.63
C ARG A 265 9.22 12.09 -18.81
N TRP A 266 9.10 12.17 -17.48
CA TRP A 266 10.21 12.58 -16.59
C TRP A 266 10.84 11.41 -15.83
N LYS A 267 10.59 10.15 -16.21
CA LYS A 267 11.09 8.98 -15.46
C LYS A 267 12.62 8.91 -15.32
N ASN A 268 13.35 9.50 -16.27
CA ASN A 268 14.81 9.52 -16.30
C ASN A 268 15.40 10.85 -15.78
N SER A 269 14.56 11.78 -15.33
CA SER A 269 15.03 13.03 -14.73
C SER A 269 15.54 12.80 -13.30
N GLU A 270 16.54 13.57 -12.89
CA GLU A 270 17.07 13.51 -11.54
C GLU A 270 16.11 14.18 -10.54
N THR A 271 15.96 13.59 -9.35
CA THR A 271 15.13 14.20 -8.29
C THR A 271 15.81 15.49 -7.83
N GLU A 272 15.02 16.52 -7.51
CA GLU A 272 15.48 17.89 -7.19
C GLU A 272 16.13 18.67 -8.35
N LYS A 273 16.32 18.05 -9.53
CA LYS A 273 16.82 18.72 -10.75
C LYS A 273 15.97 18.36 -11.98
N ARG A 274 14.65 18.43 -11.81
CA ARG A 274 13.72 18.16 -12.91
C ARG A 274 13.61 19.39 -13.83
N PRO A 275 13.21 19.20 -15.10
CA PRO A 275 13.00 20.32 -16.00
C PRO A 275 11.91 21.26 -15.49
N GLU A 276 12.00 22.55 -15.86
CA GLU A 276 11.03 23.59 -15.48
C GLU A 276 9.57 23.22 -15.79
N GLU A 277 9.31 22.55 -16.93
CA GLU A 277 7.98 22.03 -17.28
C GLU A 277 7.37 21.14 -16.17
N TYR A 278 8.19 20.32 -15.50
CA TYR A 278 7.73 19.49 -14.40
C TYR A 278 7.32 20.33 -13.19
N ASP A 279 8.07 21.39 -12.89
CA ASP A 279 7.79 22.28 -11.77
C ASP A 279 6.52 23.09 -12.03
N GLU A 280 6.32 23.61 -13.25
CA GLU A 280 5.08 24.26 -13.66
C GLU A 280 3.86 23.34 -13.49
N ILE A 281 3.98 22.08 -13.93
CA ILE A 281 2.95 21.07 -13.75
C ILE A 281 2.71 20.78 -12.28
N LYS A 282 3.78 20.63 -11.49
CA LYS A 282 3.68 20.39 -10.04
C LYS A 282 2.93 21.53 -9.36
N GLN A 283 3.18 22.79 -9.75
CA GLN A 283 2.43 23.95 -9.24
C GLN A 283 0.95 23.89 -9.63
N ARG A 284 0.62 23.59 -10.90
CA ARG A 284 -0.78 23.40 -11.30
C ARG A 284 -1.48 22.30 -10.48
N LEU A 285 -0.79 21.19 -10.23
CA LEU A 285 -1.33 20.09 -9.42
C LEU A 285 -1.51 20.48 -7.95
N ILE A 286 -0.60 21.30 -7.38
CA ILE A 286 -0.76 21.89 -6.04
C ILE A 286 -2.04 22.72 -5.99
N GLU A 287 -2.25 23.61 -6.97
CA GLU A 287 -3.44 24.46 -7.03
C GLU A 287 -4.75 23.66 -7.07
N ARG A 288 -4.77 22.59 -7.87
CA ARG A 288 -5.91 21.67 -7.94
C ARG A 288 -6.13 20.93 -6.62
N MET A 289 -5.07 20.44 -5.99
CA MET A 289 -5.15 19.75 -4.69
C MET A 289 -5.64 20.70 -3.59
N LEU A 290 -5.15 21.94 -3.55
CA LEU A 290 -5.62 22.96 -2.61
C LEU A 290 -7.12 23.23 -2.82
N LYS A 291 -7.57 23.39 -4.07
CA LYS A 291 -8.99 23.56 -4.38
C LYS A 291 -9.85 22.37 -3.93
N THR A 292 -9.33 21.15 -4.01
CA THR A 292 -10.01 19.96 -3.47
C THR A 292 -10.09 20.00 -1.95
N VAL A 293 -9.00 20.36 -1.27
CA VAL A 293 -8.90 20.40 0.19
C VAL A 293 -9.74 21.54 0.79
N GLU A 294 -9.88 22.67 0.11
CA GLU A 294 -10.68 23.82 0.56
C GLU A 294 -12.17 23.50 0.77
N GLY A 295 -12.68 22.43 0.14
CA GLY A 295 -14.04 21.93 0.43
C GLY A 295 -14.20 21.35 1.84
N VAL A 296 -13.10 21.03 2.51
CA VAL A 296 -13.05 20.52 3.90
C VAL A 296 -12.38 21.51 4.85
N VAL A 297 -11.32 22.19 4.39
CA VAL A 297 -10.53 23.15 5.17
C VAL A 297 -10.55 24.52 4.49
N PRO A 298 -11.67 25.27 4.61
CA PRO A 298 -11.81 26.57 3.94
C PRO A 298 -10.78 27.57 4.44
N GLY A 299 -10.26 28.41 3.55
CA GLY A 299 -9.29 29.46 3.89
C GLY A 299 -7.85 28.97 4.07
N ILE A 300 -7.56 27.69 3.85
CA ILE A 300 -6.24 27.09 4.11
C ILE A 300 -5.09 27.83 3.42
N ARG A 301 -5.30 28.39 2.23
CA ARG A 301 -4.28 29.07 1.43
C ARG A 301 -3.59 30.22 2.17
N ASP A 302 -4.38 31.01 2.90
CA ASP A 302 -3.89 32.20 3.60
C ASP A 302 -3.10 31.86 4.88
N HIS A 303 -3.10 30.57 5.25
CA HIS A 303 -2.59 30.03 6.49
C HIS A 303 -1.57 28.90 6.27
N LEU A 304 -1.01 28.79 5.05
CA LEU A 304 0.01 27.80 4.74
C LEU A 304 1.38 28.23 5.24
N VAL A 305 1.96 27.40 6.11
CA VAL A 305 3.38 27.48 6.52
C VAL A 305 4.25 26.57 5.63
N LEU A 306 3.68 25.45 5.15
CA LEU A 306 4.33 24.52 4.23
C LEU A 306 3.30 24.00 3.23
N CYS A 307 3.71 23.86 1.98
CA CYS A 307 2.96 23.19 0.94
C CYS A 307 3.92 22.42 0.02
N GLU A 308 3.95 21.09 0.15
CA GLU A 308 4.87 20.24 -0.61
C GLU A 308 4.10 19.10 -1.28
N LEU A 309 4.30 18.92 -2.59
CA LEU A 309 3.63 17.88 -3.36
C LEU A 309 4.59 16.73 -3.74
N GLY A 310 4.25 15.52 -3.32
CA GLY A 310 4.79 14.29 -3.87
C GLY A 310 4.01 13.85 -5.11
N THR A 311 4.71 13.40 -6.15
CA THR A 311 4.11 12.79 -7.35
C THR A 311 4.48 11.30 -7.45
N PRO A 312 3.96 10.55 -8.43
CA PRO A 312 4.39 9.15 -8.63
C PRO A 312 5.91 8.97 -8.73
N LEU A 313 6.64 9.97 -9.24
CA LEU A 313 8.11 9.95 -9.31
C LEU A 313 8.78 10.07 -7.94
N THR A 314 8.13 10.73 -6.97
CA THR A 314 8.57 10.77 -5.58
C THR A 314 8.59 9.35 -4.98
N ASN A 315 7.55 8.56 -5.24
CA ASN A 315 7.49 7.17 -4.77
C ASN A 315 8.50 6.26 -5.49
N VAL A 316 8.73 6.47 -6.79
CA VAL A 316 9.81 5.80 -7.54
C VAL A 316 11.17 6.08 -6.88
N HIS A 317 11.43 7.32 -6.47
CA HIS A 317 12.70 7.70 -5.89
C HIS A 317 12.89 7.17 -4.45
N TYR A 318 11.97 7.51 -3.54
CA TYR A 318 12.17 7.31 -2.10
C TYR A 318 11.91 5.88 -1.61
N VAL A 319 10.97 5.17 -2.22
CA VAL A 319 10.59 3.82 -1.78
C VAL A 319 10.78 2.76 -2.86
N ASN A 320 11.35 3.15 -4.02
CA ASN A 320 11.62 2.27 -5.15
C ASN A 320 10.41 1.40 -5.51
N SER A 321 9.24 2.04 -5.62
CA SER A 321 8.00 1.38 -6.05
C SER A 321 7.89 1.39 -7.57
N TYR A 322 7.56 0.25 -8.18
CA TYR A 322 7.40 0.17 -9.63
C TYR A 322 6.29 1.11 -10.12
N ARG A 323 6.62 2.10 -10.96
CA ARG A 323 5.68 3.12 -11.43
C ARG A 323 4.99 3.90 -10.31
N GLY A 324 5.69 4.12 -9.19
CA GLY A 324 5.20 4.98 -8.10
C GLY A 324 4.00 4.42 -7.34
N ASN A 325 3.69 3.14 -7.52
CA ASN A 325 2.48 2.52 -6.98
C ASN A 325 2.42 2.60 -5.44
N LEU A 326 1.22 2.64 -4.85
CA LEU A 326 1.05 2.72 -3.40
C LEU A 326 1.03 1.36 -2.70
N TYR A 327 0.51 0.33 -3.37
CA TYR A 327 0.19 -0.97 -2.78
C TYR A 327 0.90 -2.15 -3.48
N ALA A 328 2.02 -1.93 -4.17
CA ALA A 328 2.63 -2.87 -5.11
C ALA A 328 1.67 -3.29 -6.24
N THR A 329 0.98 -4.41 -6.08
CA THR A 329 0.13 -5.01 -7.13
C THR A 329 -1.32 -4.56 -6.99
N ALA A 330 -2.15 -4.51 -8.03
CA ALA A 330 -3.54 -4.05 -7.87
C ALA A 330 -4.40 -4.86 -6.86
N LYS A 331 -4.08 -6.14 -6.61
CA LYS A 331 -4.92 -7.10 -5.86
C LYS A 331 -6.35 -7.15 -6.41
N SER A 332 -6.47 -7.03 -7.72
CA SER A 332 -7.67 -7.38 -8.45
C SER A 332 -8.05 -8.85 -8.20
N LYS A 333 -9.25 -9.24 -8.61
CA LYS A 333 -9.74 -10.62 -8.53
C LYS A 333 -8.74 -11.67 -9.05
N GLN A 334 -7.91 -11.32 -10.03
CA GLN A 334 -6.91 -12.19 -10.64
C GLN A 334 -5.58 -12.24 -9.86
N GLN A 335 -5.36 -11.33 -8.91
CA GLN A 335 -4.10 -11.15 -8.17
C GLN A 335 -4.26 -11.39 -6.65
N ILE A 336 -5.36 -12.02 -6.23
CA ILE A 336 -5.62 -12.45 -4.85
C ILE A 336 -5.80 -13.96 -4.74
N GLY A 337 -5.73 -14.51 -3.53
CA GLY A 337 -5.88 -15.94 -3.28
C GLY A 337 -4.84 -16.76 -4.06
N LEU A 338 -5.29 -17.68 -4.92
CA LEU A 338 -4.39 -18.48 -5.77
C LEU A 338 -3.65 -17.62 -6.82
N GLY A 339 -4.18 -16.43 -7.14
CA GLY A 339 -3.56 -15.45 -8.02
C GLY A 339 -2.56 -14.53 -7.33
N ALA A 340 -2.43 -14.59 -6.00
CA ALA A 340 -1.45 -13.81 -5.25
C ALA A 340 -0.04 -14.36 -5.43
N LEU A 341 0.98 -13.49 -5.34
CA LEU A 341 2.37 -13.94 -5.41
C LEU A 341 2.72 -14.70 -4.12
N PRO A 342 3.29 -15.91 -4.23
CA PRO A 342 3.64 -16.70 -3.06
C PRO A 342 4.85 -16.10 -2.34
N VAL A 343 4.93 -16.35 -1.03
CA VAL A 343 6.10 -15.97 -0.24
C VAL A 343 7.34 -16.81 -0.58
N GLU A 344 7.12 -18.07 -0.91
CA GLU A 344 8.16 -18.99 -1.37
C GLU A 344 8.20 -18.93 -2.90
N THR A 345 9.35 -18.54 -3.45
CA THR A 345 9.51 -18.37 -4.90
C THR A 345 9.86 -19.69 -5.59
N GLU A 346 9.92 -19.70 -6.92
CA GLU A 346 10.39 -20.87 -7.68
C GLU A 346 11.92 -21.08 -7.64
N ILE A 347 12.65 -20.11 -7.07
CA ILE A 347 14.11 -20.16 -6.92
C ILE A 347 14.42 -20.59 -5.50
N ALA A 348 15.20 -21.67 -5.36
CA ALA A 348 15.54 -22.19 -4.03
C ALA A 348 16.29 -21.14 -3.22
N GLY A 349 15.96 -20.99 -1.94
CA GLY A 349 16.61 -20.01 -1.07
C GLY A 349 16.16 -18.55 -1.27
N LEU A 350 15.34 -18.25 -2.29
CA LEU A 350 14.74 -16.93 -2.47
C LEU A 350 13.29 -16.91 -1.96
N TYR A 351 13.01 -15.94 -1.11
CA TYR A 351 11.68 -15.64 -0.58
C TYR A 351 11.29 -14.21 -0.93
N HIS A 352 9.99 -13.96 -1.01
CA HIS A 352 9.42 -12.64 -1.26
C HIS A 352 8.38 -12.32 -0.19
N CYS A 353 8.42 -11.13 0.40
CA CYS A 353 7.41 -10.68 1.35
C CYS A 353 6.99 -9.25 1.05
N GLY A 354 6.18 -8.67 1.92
CA GLY A 354 5.67 -7.32 1.77
C GLY A 354 4.37 -7.27 1.01
N GLN A 355 3.98 -6.02 0.69
CA GLN A 355 2.69 -5.72 0.08
C GLN A 355 2.53 -6.30 -1.33
N SER A 356 3.60 -6.70 -2.02
CA SER A 356 3.49 -7.32 -3.34
C SER A 356 2.89 -8.73 -3.33
N THR A 357 2.85 -9.39 -2.17
CA THR A 357 2.51 -10.82 -2.09
C THR A 357 1.02 -11.07 -1.86
N ALA A 358 0.60 -11.46 -0.64
CA ALA A 358 -0.75 -11.93 -0.36
C ALA A 358 -1.75 -10.81 -0.01
N ALA A 359 -1.27 -9.72 0.61
CA ALA A 359 -2.12 -8.67 1.15
C ALA A 359 -1.42 -7.30 1.09
N HIS A 360 -2.21 -6.25 1.17
CA HIS A 360 -1.78 -4.85 1.08
C HIS A 360 -1.53 -4.21 2.44
N GLY A 361 -0.88 -3.05 2.41
CA GLY A 361 -0.73 -2.18 3.56
C GLY A 361 0.12 -2.77 4.69
N VAL A 362 0.15 -2.07 5.82
CA VAL A 362 0.99 -2.40 6.98
C VAL A 362 0.72 -3.83 7.47
N LEU A 363 -0.55 -4.19 7.68
CA LEU A 363 -0.93 -5.52 8.15
C LEU A 363 -0.52 -6.62 7.16
N GLY A 364 -0.75 -6.41 5.86
CA GLY A 364 -0.38 -7.38 4.83
C GLY A 364 1.13 -7.58 4.73
N ALA A 365 1.91 -6.50 4.79
CA ALA A 365 3.37 -6.57 4.80
C ALA A 365 3.89 -7.31 6.04
N LEU A 366 3.36 -7.01 7.23
CA LEU A 366 3.73 -7.70 8.47
C LEU A 366 3.41 -9.21 8.41
N PHE A 367 2.18 -9.55 8.02
CA PHE A 367 1.75 -10.94 7.95
C PHE A 367 2.61 -11.77 6.99
N THR A 368 2.94 -11.19 5.82
CA THR A 368 3.77 -11.89 4.82
C THR A 368 5.23 -12.01 5.26
N GLY A 369 5.75 -11.05 6.04
CA GLY A 369 7.03 -11.18 6.72
C GLY A 369 7.07 -12.34 7.72
N VAL A 370 6.01 -12.50 8.53
CA VAL A 370 5.88 -13.64 9.46
C VAL A 370 5.76 -14.97 8.72
N MET A 371 5.04 -15.00 7.59
CA MET A 371 4.98 -16.18 6.73
C MET A 371 6.36 -16.53 6.16
N ALA A 372 7.16 -15.53 5.76
CA ALA A 372 8.51 -15.75 5.26
C ALA A 372 9.41 -16.31 6.37
N ALA A 373 9.36 -15.74 7.57
CA ALA A 373 10.09 -16.24 8.73
C ALA A 373 9.73 -17.71 9.03
N SER A 374 8.44 -18.07 8.98
CA SER A 374 7.96 -19.45 9.13
C SER A 374 8.54 -20.39 8.08
N LYS A 375 8.59 -19.94 6.82
CA LYS A 375 9.13 -20.74 5.72
C LYS A 375 10.64 -20.93 5.78
N ILE A 376 11.37 -19.90 6.19
CA ILE A 376 12.84 -19.92 6.31
C ILE A 376 13.27 -20.76 7.52
N SER A 377 12.61 -20.59 8.66
CA SER A 377 12.95 -21.29 9.91
C SER A 377 12.42 -22.72 9.99
N GLY A 378 11.37 -23.06 9.22
CA GLY A 378 10.62 -24.30 9.37
C GLY A 378 9.64 -24.30 10.54
N GLU A 379 9.60 -23.21 11.33
CA GLU A 379 8.74 -23.10 12.49
C GLU A 379 7.30 -22.70 12.12
N ARG A 380 6.33 -23.15 12.92
CA ARG A 380 4.93 -22.75 12.74
C ARG A 380 4.73 -21.28 13.12
N VAL A 381 3.93 -20.55 12.35
CA VAL A 381 3.54 -19.15 12.63
C VAL A 381 3.08 -18.93 14.09
N LYS A 382 2.32 -19.87 14.66
CA LYS A 382 1.86 -19.79 16.06
C LYS A 382 3.02 -19.74 17.07
N LYS A 383 4.13 -20.44 16.78
CA LYS A 383 5.32 -20.42 17.64
C LYS A 383 6.09 -19.12 17.47
N ILE A 384 6.20 -18.61 16.24
CA ILE A 384 6.85 -17.33 15.91
C ILE A 384 6.13 -16.15 16.57
N LEU A 385 4.79 -16.15 16.54
CA LEU A 385 3.94 -15.13 17.16
C LEU A 385 3.63 -15.42 18.63
N SER A 386 4.46 -16.19 19.33
CA SER A 386 4.27 -16.37 20.76
C SER A 386 4.45 -15.01 21.45
N PHE A 387 3.40 -14.55 22.12
CA PHE A 387 3.41 -13.31 22.87
C PHE A 387 4.27 -13.50 24.11
N SER A 388 5.23 -12.60 24.32
CA SER A 388 5.90 -12.43 25.61
C SER A 388 5.13 -11.44 26.48
N ASP A 389 5.23 -11.58 27.79
CA ASP A 389 4.66 -10.60 28.75
C ASP A 389 5.29 -9.20 28.62
N GLU A 390 6.40 -9.07 27.88
CA GLU A 390 7.13 -7.83 27.58
C GLU A 390 6.37 -6.83 26.68
N GLY A 391 5.17 -7.15 26.18
CA GLY A 391 4.52 -6.42 25.07
C GLY A 391 3.11 -5.92 25.33
N ARG A 392 2.82 -5.30 26.49
CA ARG A 392 1.52 -4.65 26.71
C ARG A 392 1.36 -3.46 25.75
N VAL A 393 0.30 -3.50 24.94
CA VAL A 393 -0.14 -2.34 24.15
C VAL A 393 -0.85 -1.40 25.10
N GLU A 394 -0.23 -0.25 25.38
CA GLU A 394 -0.86 0.81 26.15
C GLU A 394 -1.70 1.67 25.21
N LEU A 395 -3.01 1.68 25.43
CA LEU A 395 -3.91 2.59 24.75
C LEU A 395 -3.83 3.93 25.48
N HIS A 396 -3.31 4.95 24.80
CA HIS A 396 -3.46 6.32 25.27
C HIS A 396 -4.92 6.72 25.04
N GLN A 397 -5.64 7.01 26.13
CA GLN A 397 -6.99 7.58 26.08
C GLN A 397 -6.95 9.06 25.73
#